data_AF-B7R5H1-F1
#
_entry.id   AF-B7R5H1-F1
#
_cell.length_a   1.000
_cell.length_b   1.000
_cell.length_c   1.000
_cell.angle_alpha   90.00
_cell.angle_beta   90.00
_cell.angle_gamma   90.00
#
_symmetry.space_group_name_H-M   'P 1'
#
loop_
_entity.id
_entity.type
_entity.pdbx_description
1 polymer ?
#
loop_
_entity_poly.entity_id
_entity_poly.type
_entity_poly.pdbx_seq_one_letter_code
_entity_poly.pdbx_strand_id
1 'polypeptide(L)'
;MKFEVLSKDDMNELSRQLSRAGIMNRKVEEVRKEVSHYVVISGRYGELFEKAEGIAPVEEALQSIRGVYQNVFLSREIGDEIGPEELLEELDGGLALLEALAAEGALEESGERLKIVSKPPLEDLEIELRFSLDELEEDLEELEERFSPRMITEVAMMKTYYVEVLEVDRELIEAALEIAREYSTEESYVEAMFVGIARSVLADVILKLAERIRRKDELIEKLLEMEPLTVEGERETVHVYFDEEAIESFLKELQALGYLKVKGNRIWA
;
A
#
# COMPACT_ATOMS: atom_id res chain seq x y z
N MET A 1 -15.24 -9.24 6.49
CA MET A 1 -13.95 -9.60 5.85
C MET A 1 -13.94 -9.00 4.46
N LYS A 2 -12.85 -8.38 4.00
CA LYS A 2 -12.81 -7.63 2.72
C LYS A 2 -11.58 -8.02 1.93
N PHE A 3 -11.76 -8.41 0.66
CA PHE A 3 -10.70 -8.80 -0.25
C PHE A 3 -10.51 -7.75 -1.34
N GLU A 4 -9.32 -7.14 -1.43
CA GLU A 4 -8.87 -6.30 -2.54
C GLU A 4 -8.52 -7.19 -3.73
N VAL A 5 -8.97 -6.81 -4.93
CA VAL A 5 -8.70 -7.54 -6.17
C VAL A 5 -8.18 -6.58 -7.24
N LEU A 6 -7.39 -7.12 -8.17
CA LEU A 6 -6.65 -6.33 -9.16
C LEU A 6 -7.55 -5.70 -10.22
N SER A 7 -8.71 -6.28 -10.49
CA SER A 7 -9.60 -5.82 -11.55
C SER A 7 -11.07 -5.94 -11.21
N LYS A 8 -11.90 -5.19 -11.96
CA LYS A 8 -13.35 -5.31 -11.90
C LYS A 8 -13.85 -6.70 -12.30
N ASP A 9 -13.15 -7.36 -13.20
CA ASP A 9 -13.53 -8.70 -13.68
C ASP A 9 -13.26 -9.75 -12.59
N ASP A 10 -12.13 -9.66 -11.91
CA ASP A 10 -11.82 -10.50 -10.74
C ASP A 10 -12.84 -10.30 -9.62
N MET A 11 -13.24 -9.05 -9.35
CA MET A 11 -14.29 -8.73 -8.37
C MET A 11 -15.61 -9.42 -8.73
N ASN A 12 -15.99 -9.38 -10.00
CA ASN A 12 -17.23 -10.00 -10.47
C ASN A 12 -17.15 -11.53 -10.39
N GLU A 13 -16.01 -12.12 -10.74
CA GLU A 13 -15.80 -13.56 -10.72
C GLU A 13 -15.75 -14.10 -9.30
N LEU A 14 -14.96 -13.49 -8.41
CA LEU A 14 -14.89 -13.84 -7.00
C LEU A 14 -16.27 -13.77 -6.34
N SER A 15 -17.00 -12.66 -6.51
CA SER A 15 -18.35 -12.50 -5.98
C SER A 15 -19.30 -13.60 -6.47
N ARG A 16 -19.21 -13.99 -7.75
CA ARG A 16 -20.01 -15.06 -8.35
C ARG A 16 -19.67 -16.42 -7.74
N GLN A 17 -18.39 -16.73 -7.52
CA GLN A 17 -17.97 -18.00 -6.93
C GLN A 17 -18.41 -18.12 -5.48
N LEU A 18 -18.22 -17.06 -4.69
CA LEU A 18 -18.70 -16.99 -3.31
C LEU A 18 -20.22 -17.19 -3.24
N SER A 19 -21.00 -16.51 -4.09
CA SER A 19 -22.46 -16.70 -4.12
C SER A 19 -22.87 -18.11 -4.53
N ARG A 20 -22.14 -18.78 -5.44
CA ARG A 20 -22.39 -20.18 -5.81
C ARG A 20 -22.12 -21.14 -4.65
N ALA A 21 -21.15 -20.81 -3.79
CA ALA A 21 -20.86 -21.53 -2.56
C ALA A 21 -21.84 -21.20 -1.42
N GLY A 22 -22.83 -20.32 -1.65
CA GLY A 22 -23.80 -19.91 -0.62
C GLY A 22 -23.27 -18.85 0.35
N ILE A 23 -22.11 -18.25 0.07
CA ILE A 23 -21.46 -17.27 0.95
C ILE A 23 -21.99 -15.87 0.63
N MET A 24 -22.58 -15.21 1.63
CA MET A 24 -23.07 -13.84 1.51
C MET A 24 -21.91 -12.87 1.32
N ASN A 25 -21.94 -12.15 0.20
CA ASN A 25 -20.92 -11.18 -0.16
C ASN A 25 -21.53 -9.95 -0.84
N ARG A 26 -20.77 -8.85 -0.87
CA ARG A 26 -21.08 -7.66 -1.65
C ARG A 26 -19.85 -7.14 -2.37
N LYS A 27 -20.07 -6.60 -3.57
CA LYS A 27 -19.04 -5.92 -4.35
C LYS A 27 -18.96 -4.46 -3.91
N VAL A 28 -17.75 -3.98 -3.70
CA VAL A 28 -17.48 -2.61 -3.25
C VAL A 28 -16.45 -2.01 -4.20
N GLU A 29 -16.76 -0.83 -4.74
CA GLU A 29 -15.82 -0.08 -5.55
C GLU A 29 -15.52 1.25 -4.86
N GLU A 30 -14.25 1.51 -4.54
CA GLU A 30 -13.80 2.71 -3.84
C GLU A 30 -12.79 3.47 -4.70
N VAL A 31 -12.61 4.76 -4.41
CA VAL A 31 -11.52 5.55 -4.97
C VAL A 31 -10.48 5.73 -3.88
N ARG A 32 -9.37 4.97 -3.96
CA ARG A 32 -8.21 5.18 -3.09
C ARG A 32 -7.51 6.45 -3.56
N LYS A 33 -7.09 7.26 -2.59
CA LYS A 33 -6.28 8.46 -2.82
C LYS A 33 -4.95 8.24 -2.15
N GLU A 34 -3.89 8.31 -2.91
CA GLU A 34 -2.54 8.27 -2.40
C GLU A 34 -1.97 9.68 -2.56
N VAL A 35 -1.44 10.20 -1.46
CA VAL A 35 -0.81 11.52 -1.43
C VAL A 35 0.65 11.27 -1.12
N SER A 36 1.51 11.77 -2.00
CA SER A 36 2.95 11.63 -1.86
C SER A 36 3.58 13.02 -1.89
N HIS A 37 4.47 13.26 -0.94
CA HIS A 37 5.16 14.53 -0.79
C HIS A 37 6.63 14.34 -1.15
N TYR A 38 7.13 15.22 -2.00
CA TYR A 38 8.49 15.18 -2.49
C TYR A 38 9.16 16.53 -2.31
N VAL A 39 10.44 16.49 -2.02
CA VAL A 39 11.34 17.63 -2.04
C VAL A 39 12.15 17.54 -3.32
N VAL A 40 12.14 18.62 -4.10
CA VAL A 40 12.84 18.73 -5.36
C VAL A 40 13.93 19.78 -5.25
N ILE A 41 15.13 19.38 -5.65
CA ILE A 41 16.32 20.21 -5.68
C ILE A 41 16.81 20.23 -7.12
N SER A 42 17.02 21.43 -7.66
CA SER A 42 17.47 21.60 -9.04
C SER A 42 18.69 22.50 -9.10
N GLY A 43 19.61 22.19 -10.02
CA GLY A 43 20.76 23.02 -10.31
C GLY A 43 21.82 22.26 -11.11
N ARG A 44 22.92 22.93 -11.44
CA ARG A 44 24.04 22.28 -12.10
C ARG A 44 24.66 21.22 -11.19
N TYR A 45 24.99 20.06 -11.75
CA TYR A 45 25.59 18.95 -11.01
C TYR A 45 26.74 19.41 -10.11
N GLY A 46 27.66 20.24 -10.63
CA GLY A 46 28.81 20.69 -9.86
C GLY A 46 28.44 21.55 -8.65
N GLU A 47 27.45 22.45 -8.81
CA GLU A 47 26.96 23.28 -7.70
C GLU A 47 26.22 22.45 -6.66
N LEU A 48 25.46 21.44 -7.11
CA LEU A 48 24.76 20.52 -6.21
C LEU A 48 25.76 19.67 -5.42
N PHE A 49 26.80 19.16 -6.08
CA PHE A 49 27.84 18.34 -5.48
C PHE A 49 28.63 19.09 -4.41
N GLU A 50 28.95 20.37 -4.63
CA GLU A 50 29.63 21.19 -3.63
C GLU A 50 28.76 21.47 -2.39
N LYS A 51 27.44 21.62 -2.56
CA LYS A 51 26.52 21.93 -1.47
C LYS A 51 26.03 20.71 -0.69
N ALA A 52 26.17 19.52 -1.28
CA ALA A 52 25.64 18.26 -0.75
C ALA A 52 26.40 17.75 0.48
N GLU A 53 27.59 18.29 0.77
CA GLU A 53 28.46 17.82 1.85
C GLU A 53 27.71 17.69 3.19
N GLY A 54 27.59 16.48 3.71
CA GLY A 54 26.92 16.17 4.97
C GLY A 54 25.43 15.84 4.87
N ILE A 55 24.84 15.86 3.67
CA ILE A 55 23.44 15.47 3.42
C ILE A 55 23.43 14.14 2.66
N ALA A 56 23.41 13.03 3.41
CA ALA A 56 23.65 11.70 2.86
C ALA A 56 22.74 11.33 1.66
N PRO A 57 21.41 11.58 1.70
CA PRO A 57 20.53 11.25 0.56
C PRO A 57 20.93 11.97 -0.74
N VAL A 58 21.37 13.23 -0.63
CA VAL A 58 21.80 14.03 -1.79
C VAL A 58 23.16 13.57 -2.31
N GLU A 59 24.11 13.30 -1.40
CA GLU A 59 25.43 12.79 -1.78
C GLU A 59 25.32 11.46 -2.52
N GLU A 60 24.52 10.52 -1.99
CA GLU A 60 24.31 9.20 -2.59
C GLU A 60 23.68 9.31 -3.99
N ALA A 61 22.64 10.16 -4.15
CA ALA A 61 22.01 10.39 -5.44
C ALA A 61 22.99 10.97 -6.47
N LEU A 62 23.79 11.97 -6.11
CA LEU A 62 24.79 12.58 -7.00
C LEU A 62 25.93 11.61 -7.34
N GLN A 63 26.40 10.82 -6.37
CA GLN A 63 27.40 9.78 -6.60
C GLN A 63 26.86 8.72 -7.57
N SER A 64 25.60 8.35 -7.44
CA SER A 64 24.93 7.44 -8.36
C SER A 64 24.90 8.01 -9.78
N ILE A 65 24.45 9.26 -9.95
CA ILE A 65 24.45 9.96 -11.25
C ILE A 65 25.85 9.93 -11.88
N ARG A 66 26.88 10.25 -11.10
CA ARG A 66 28.27 10.21 -11.57
C ARG A 66 28.70 8.82 -11.99
N GLY A 67 28.31 7.79 -11.23
CA GLY A 67 28.56 6.39 -11.55
C GLY A 67 27.97 6.01 -12.91
N VAL A 68 26.67 6.27 -13.10
CA VAL A 68 25.97 5.99 -14.37
C VAL A 68 26.58 6.77 -15.52
N TYR A 69 26.84 8.06 -15.34
CA TYR A 69 27.44 8.89 -16.38
C TYR A 69 28.82 8.39 -16.81
N GLN A 70 29.67 7.96 -15.87
CA GLN A 70 31.02 7.48 -16.16
C GLN A 70 31.03 6.07 -16.76
N ASN A 71 30.25 5.15 -16.18
CA ASN A 71 30.30 3.72 -16.51
C ASN A 71 29.44 3.38 -17.74
N VAL A 72 28.30 4.05 -17.90
CA VAL A 72 27.33 3.77 -18.98
C VAL A 72 27.48 4.79 -20.11
N PHE A 73 27.37 6.08 -19.82
CA PHE A 73 27.30 7.09 -20.90
C PHE A 73 28.67 7.41 -21.52
N LEU A 74 29.69 7.67 -20.69
CA LEU A 74 31.03 8.00 -21.20
C LEU A 74 31.77 6.83 -21.83
N SER A 75 31.46 5.59 -21.46
CA SER A 75 32.09 4.38 -22.00
C SER A 75 31.68 4.05 -23.44
N ARG A 76 30.61 4.68 -23.95
CA ARG A 76 30.08 4.55 -25.32
C ARG A 76 30.67 5.59 -26.27
N GLU A 77 30.61 5.41 -27.58
CA GLU A 77 31.01 6.42 -28.55
C GLU A 77 29.83 7.30 -28.99
N ILE A 78 30.13 8.47 -29.56
CA ILE A 78 29.10 9.29 -30.20
C ILE A 78 28.59 8.53 -31.43
N GLY A 79 27.27 8.38 -31.52
CA GLY A 79 26.59 7.60 -32.55
C GLY A 79 26.13 6.23 -32.08
N ASP A 80 26.59 5.76 -30.91
CA ASP A 80 26.10 4.53 -30.30
C ASP A 80 24.64 4.68 -29.82
N GLU A 81 23.93 3.56 -29.80
CA GLU A 81 22.58 3.45 -29.26
C GLU A 81 22.63 2.76 -27.89
N ILE A 82 21.93 3.34 -26.92
CA ILE A 82 21.74 2.80 -25.57
C ILE A 82 20.24 2.60 -25.30
N GLY A 83 19.90 1.53 -24.58
CA GLY A 83 18.55 1.38 -24.03
C GLY A 83 18.32 2.32 -22.85
N PRO A 84 17.12 2.91 -22.67
CA PRO A 84 16.79 3.67 -21.46
C PRO A 84 17.03 2.87 -20.18
N GLU A 85 16.75 1.57 -20.20
CA GLU A 85 17.01 0.64 -19.10
C GLU A 85 18.47 0.64 -18.64
N GLU A 86 19.43 0.79 -19.55
CA GLU A 86 20.87 0.79 -19.19
C GLU A 86 21.25 2.00 -18.33
N LEU A 87 20.51 3.11 -18.44
CA LEU A 87 20.69 4.30 -17.59
C LEU A 87 19.86 4.21 -16.31
N LEU A 88 18.75 3.47 -16.33
CA LEU A 88 17.80 3.37 -15.22
C LEU A 88 18.12 2.21 -14.25
N GLU A 89 18.95 1.24 -14.66
CA GLU A 89 19.24 0.03 -13.88
C GLU A 89 20.12 0.26 -12.63
N GLU A 90 20.70 1.46 -12.44
CA GLU A 90 21.55 1.78 -11.28
C GLU A 90 21.00 3.00 -10.50
N LEU A 91 20.11 2.72 -9.54
CA LEU A 91 19.67 3.62 -8.45
C LEU A 91 18.96 4.93 -8.89
N ASP A 92 18.41 5.67 -7.91
CA ASP A 92 17.53 6.85 -8.12
C ASP A 92 18.10 7.97 -9.00
N GLY A 93 19.41 7.97 -9.25
CA GLY A 93 20.09 8.93 -10.13
C GLY A 93 19.93 8.70 -11.64
N GLY A 94 19.56 7.49 -12.07
CA GLY A 94 19.51 7.13 -13.49
C GLY A 94 18.52 7.96 -14.32
N LEU A 95 17.33 8.20 -13.75
CA LEU A 95 16.29 9.00 -14.40
C LEU A 95 16.69 10.47 -14.50
N ALA A 96 17.20 11.05 -13.41
CA ALA A 96 17.64 12.45 -13.39
C ALA A 96 18.75 12.72 -14.43
N LEU A 97 19.68 11.78 -14.59
CA LEU A 97 20.72 11.88 -15.62
C LEU A 97 20.15 11.77 -17.04
N LEU A 98 19.24 10.82 -17.27
CA LEU A 98 18.58 10.65 -18.57
C LEU A 98 17.85 11.93 -18.99
N GLU A 99 17.07 12.52 -18.09
CA GLU A 99 16.33 13.76 -18.33
C GLU A 99 17.28 14.93 -18.65
N ALA A 100 18.37 15.07 -17.88
CA ALA A 100 19.36 16.12 -18.11
C ALA A 100 20.07 15.97 -19.46
N LEU A 101 20.49 14.76 -19.82
CA LEU A 101 21.13 14.49 -21.11
C LEU A 101 20.17 14.71 -22.29
N ALA A 102 18.90 14.36 -22.14
CA ALA A 102 17.87 14.61 -23.16
C ALA A 102 17.60 16.12 -23.31
N ALA A 103 17.49 16.86 -22.20
CA ALA A 103 17.26 18.31 -22.21
C ALA A 103 18.42 19.09 -22.87
N GLU A 104 19.66 18.65 -22.65
CA GLU A 104 20.85 19.20 -23.32
C GLU A 104 21.03 18.71 -24.77
N GLY A 105 20.11 17.88 -25.27
CA GLY A 105 20.17 17.33 -26.63
C GLY A 105 21.39 16.43 -26.84
N ALA A 106 21.88 15.77 -25.79
CA ALA A 106 22.94 14.77 -25.85
C ALA A 106 22.45 13.39 -26.32
N LEU A 107 21.14 13.17 -26.26
CA LEU A 107 20.44 11.96 -26.69
C LEU A 107 19.38 12.30 -27.74
N GLU A 108 19.29 11.50 -28.80
CA GLU A 108 18.28 11.59 -29.85
C GLU A 108 17.48 10.28 -29.92
N GLU A 109 16.15 10.34 -29.98
CA GLU A 109 15.32 9.13 -30.08
C GLU A 109 15.58 8.38 -31.39
N SER A 110 15.83 7.08 -31.27
CA SER A 110 16.01 6.14 -32.38
C SER A 110 15.18 4.88 -32.14
N GLY A 111 13.89 4.96 -32.45
CA GLY A 111 12.95 3.87 -32.17
C GLY A 111 12.73 3.71 -30.66
N GLU A 112 13.03 2.52 -30.12
CA GLU A 112 12.96 2.23 -28.67
C GLU A 112 14.28 2.54 -27.94
N ARG A 113 15.27 3.10 -28.65
CA ARG A 113 16.61 3.38 -28.13
C ARG A 113 16.97 4.85 -28.22
N LEU A 114 18.05 5.22 -27.53
CA LEU A 114 18.57 6.58 -27.48
C LEU A 114 19.94 6.61 -28.12
N LYS A 115 20.11 7.44 -29.14
CA LYS A 115 21.39 7.63 -29.82
C LYS A 115 22.17 8.76 -29.16
N ILE A 116 23.43 8.50 -28.84
CA ILE A 116 24.32 9.52 -28.27
C ILE A 116 24.77 10.47 -29.38
N VAL A 117 24.44 11.74 -29.28
CA VAL A 117 24.79 12.77 -30.30
C VAL A 117 25.81 13.78 -29.80
N SER A 118 25.93 13.96 -28.48
CA SER A 118 26.95 14.80 -27.86
C SER A 118 27.33 14.27 -26.48
N LYS A 119 28.42 14.79 -25.90
CA LYS A 119 28.91 14.42 -24.56
C LYS A 119 29.18 15.69 -23.73
N PRO A 120 28.15 16.37 -23.25
CA PRO A 120 28.32 17.54 -22.39
C PRO A 120 29.01 17.13 -21.09
N PRO A 121 29.88 17.97 -20.50
CA PRO A 121 30.48 17.69 -19.18
C PRO A 121 29.41 17.52 -18.11
N LEU A 122 29.56 16.52 -17.22
CA LEU A 122 28.60 16.27 -16.14
C LEU A 122 28.38 17.50 -15.27
N GLU A 123 29.45 18.22 -14.92
CA GLU A 123 29.40 19.42 -14.06
C GLU A 123 28.46 20.52 -14.59
N ASP A 124 28.25 20.57 -15.91
CA ASP A 124 27.43 21.57 -16.58
C ASP A 124 25.96 21.12 -16.75
N LEU A 125 25.64 19.84 -16.50
CA LEU A 125 24.29 19.32 -16.63
C LEU A 125 23.38 19.88 -15.54
N GLU A 126 22.21 20.40 -15.95
CA GLU A 126 21.14 20.78 -15.03
C GLU A 126 20.44 19.50 -14.53
N ILE A 127 20.59 19.20 -13.24
CA ILE A 127 20.04 18.00 -12.60
C ILE A 127 18.84 18.41 -11.74
N GLU A 128 17.79 17.61 -11.81
CA GLU A 128 16.66 17.67 -10.88
C GLU A 128 16.66 16.38 -10.03
N LEU A 129 16.89 16.53 -8.73
CA LEU A 129 16.80 15.44 -7.76
C LEU A 129 15.46 15.52 -7.03
N ARG A 130 14.86 14.35 -6.83
CA ARG A 130 13.55 14.22 -6.20
C ARG A 130 13.61 13.18 -5.09
N PHE A 131 13.30 13.61 -3.87
CA PHE A 131 13.33 12.77 -2.68
C PHE A 131 11.94 12.74 -2.04
N SER A 132 11.57 11.61 -1.45
CA SER A 132 10.39 11.56 -0.59
C SER A 132 10.63 12.35 0.70
N LEU A 133 9.56 12.88 1.32
CA LEU A 133 9.70 13.62 2.57
C LEU A 133 10.29 12.76 3.70
N ASP A 134 9.94 11.47 3.72
CA ASP A 134 10.36 10.51 4.76
C ASP A 134 11.87 10.23 4.69
N GLU A 135 12.48 10.28 3.50
CA GLU A 135 13.93 10.12 3.31
C GLU A 135 14.75 11.30 3.83
N LEU A 136 14.13 12.47 3.97
CA LEU A 136 14.82 13.72 4.29
C LEU A 136 14.49 14.25 5.68
N GLU A 137 13.74 13.51 6.50
CA GLU A 137 13.19 14.01 7.76
C GLU A 137 14.26 14.65 8.67
N GLU A 138 15.47 14.10 8.69
CA GLU A 138 16.60 14.60 9.49
C GLU A 138 17.38 15.77 8.83
N ASP A 139 17.27 15.94 7.51
CA ASP A 139 18.10 16.86 6.70
C ASP A 139 17.31 18.05 6.13
N LEU A 140 16.00 18.13 6.35
CA LEU A 140 15.11 19.15 5.77
C LEU A 140 15.58 20.60 6.02
N GLU A 141 16.03 20.91 7.24
CA GLU A 141 16.50 22.26 7.57
C GLU A 141 17.77 22.63 6.78
N GLU A 142 18.74 21.72 6.72
CA GLU A 142 19.99 21.94 5.97
C GLU A 142 19.72 22.07 4.46
N LEU A 143 18.76 21.29 3.95
CA LEU A 143 18.32 21.37 2.57
C LEU A 143 17.70 22.72 2.23
N GLU A 144 16.82 23.25 3.09
CA GLU A 144 16.20 24.56 2.91
C GLU A 144 17.24 25.67 2.83
N GLU A 145 18.24 25.65 3.72
CA GLU A 145 19.30 26.66 3.78
C GLU A 145 20.21 26.65 2.54
N ARG A 146 20.53 25.46 2.00
CA ARG A 146 21.56 25.30 0.97
C ARG A 146 21.02 25.26 -0.47
N PHE A 147 19.82 24.71 -0.65
CA PHE A 147 19.32 24.34 -1.98
C PHE A 147 18.07 25.09 -2.43
N SER A 148 17.40 25.85 -1.56
CA SER A 148 16.11 26.50 -1.88
C SER A 148 15.11 25.52 -2.54
N PRO A 149 14.87 24.37 -1.90
CA PRO A 149 14.11 23.28 -2.50
C PRO A 149 12.67 23.67 -2.78
N ARG A 150 12.06 22.99 -3.74
CA ARG A 150 10.63 23.08 -4.03
C ARG A 150 9.94 21.83 -3.49
N MET A 151 8.84 22.02 -2.78
CA MET A 151 7.96 20.92 -2.43
C MET A 151 6.99 20.60 -3.58
N ILE A 152 6.88 19.33 -3.94
CA ILE A 152 5.88 18.80 -4.87
C ILE A 152 4.98 17.86 -4.09
N THR A 153 3.67 18.07 -4.20
CA THR A 153 2.68 17.12 -3.70
C THR A 153 1.97 16.51 -4.88
N GLU A 154 2.04 15.18 -4.97
CA GLU A 154 1.30 14.41 -5.97
C GLU A 154 0.12 13.73 -5.30
N VAL A 155 -1.01 13.74 -6.02
CA VAL A 155 -2.23 13.08 -5.58
C VAL A 155 -2.64 12.10 -6.67
N ALA A 156 -2.42 10.82 -6.40
CA ALA A 156 -2.91 9.73 -7.25
C ALA A 156 -4.33 9.35 -6.80
N MET A 157 -5.23 9.23 -7.77
CA MET A 157 -6.60 8.76 -7.53
C MET A 157 -6.82 7.49 -8.33
N MET A 158 -6.94 6.37 -7.62
CA MET A 158 -7.04 5.05 -8.24
C MET A 158 -8.36 4.40 -7.87
N LYS A 159 -8.92 3.67 -8.83
CA LYS A 159 -10.12 2.87 -8.59
C LYS A 159 -9.69 1.54 -7.98
N THR A 160 -10.20 1.22 -6.80
CA THR A 160 -9.92 -0.04 -6.11
C THR A 160 -11.20 -0.86 -6.01
N TYR A 161 -11.05 -2.16 -6.18
CA TYR A 161 -12.16 -3.11 -6.24
C TYR A 161 -12.06 -4.09 -5.07
N TYR A 162 -13.19 -4.35 -4.43
CA TYR A 162 -13.23 -5.25 -3.30
C TYR A 162 -14.44 -6.17 -3.35
N VAL A 163 -14.28 -7.36 -2.77
CA VAL A 163 -15.39 -8.23 -2.40
C VAL A 163 -15.41 -8.39 -0.89
N GLU A 164 -16.49 -7.93 -0.27
CA GLU A 164 -16.70 -8.02 1.17
C GLU A 164 -17.58 -9.22 1.50
N VAL A 165 -17.04 -10.14 2.29
CA VAL A 165 -17.74 -11.30 2.85
C VAL A 165 -18.32 -10.94 4.20
N LEU A 166 -19.62 -11.17 4.34
CA LEU A 166 -20.41 -10.79 5.52
C LEU A 166 -20.50 -11.91 6.56
N GLU A 167 -20.06 -13.12 6.22
CA GLU A 167 -20.18 -14.30 7.07
C GLU A 167 -19.40 -14.21 8.38
N VAL A 168 -19.90 -14.97 9.36
CA VAL A 168 -19.28 -15.19 10.68
C VAL A 168 -19.12 -16.67 11.00
N ASP A 169 -19.78 -17.56 10.24
CA ASP A 169 -19.63 -19.00 10.39
C ASP A 169 -18.23 -19.43 9.95
N ARG A 170 -17.59 -20.27 10.76
CA ARG A 170 -16.20 -20.68 10.54
C ARG A 170 -16.01 -21.43 9.23
N GLU A 171 -16.90 -22.38 8.91
CA GLU A 171 -16.78 -23.21 7.71
C GLU A 171 -16.96 -22.35 6.46
N LEU A 172 -17.91 -21.40 6.49
CA LEU A 172 -18.13 -20.46 5.39
C LEU A 172 -16.98 -19.47 5.22
N ILE A 173 -16.33 -19.03 6.31
CA ILE A 173 -15.14 -18.18 6.25
C ILE A 173 -13.95 -18.94 5.65
N GLU A 174 -13.71 -20.18 6.10
CA GLU A 174 -12.62 -21.02 5.55
C GLU A 174 -12.83 -21.27 4.05
N ALA A 175 -14.05 -21.60 3.63
CA ALA A 175 -14.41 -21.74 2.22
C ALA A 175 -14.24 -20.43 1.43
N ALA A 176 -14.60 -19.29 2.03
CA ALA A 176 -14.42 -17.98 1.40
C ALA A 176 -12.93 -17.65 1.18
N LEU A 177 -12.07 -17.99 2.15
CA LEU A 177 -10.62 -17.80 2.04
C LEU A 177 -10.02 -18.73 0.96
N GLU A 178 -10.48 -19.96 0.85
CA GLU A 178 -10.00 -20.85 -0.22
C GLU A 178 -10.32 -20.28 -1.61
N ILE A 179 -11.56 -19.83 -1.83
CA ILE A 179 -11.99 -19.22 -3.10
C ILE A 179 -11.24 -17.91 -3.38
N ALA A 180 -11.09 -17.04 -2.37
CA ALA A 180 -10.50 -15.71 -2.57
C ALA A 180 -9.00 -15.72 -2.87
N ARG A 181 -8.28 -16.79 -2.52
CA ARG A 181 -6.81 -16.89 -2.69
C ARG A 181 -6.35 -16.65 -4.13
N GLU A 182 -7.15 -17.04 -5.12
CA GLU A 182 -6.78 -16.90 -6.54
C GLU A 182 -7.01 -15.50 -7.11
N TYR A 183 -7.79 -14.66 -6.42
CA TYR A 183 -8.26 -13.36 -6.95
C TYR A 183 -7.75 -12.16 -6.16
N SER A 184 -7.40 -12.37 -4.89
CA SER A 184 -7.07 -11.29 -3.97
C SER A 184 -5.58 -10.96 -3.93
N THR A 185 -5.25 -9.71 -3.60
CA THR A 185 -3.87 -9.34 -3.29
C THR A 185 -3.41 -10.08 -2.03
N GLU A 186 -2.12 -10.43 -1.95
CA GLU A 186 -1.58 -11.19 -0.82
C GLU A 186 -1.78 -10.46 0.52
N GLU A 187 -1.52 -9.15 0.53
CA GLU A 187 -1.72 -8.31 1.71
C GLU A 187 -3.18 -8.34 2.19
N SER A 188 -4.13 -8.10 1.28
CA SER A 188 -5.55 -8.10 1.63
C SER A 188 -6.05 -9.49 2.01
N TYR A 189 -5.52 -10.55 1.41
CA TYR A 189 -5.84 -11.93 1.76
C TYR A 189 -5.48 -12.24 3.22
N VAL A 190 -4.26 -11.88 3.62
CA VAL A 190 -3.76 -12.12 4.98
C VAL A 190 -4.56 -11.32 6.00
N GLU A 191 -4.83 -10.04 5.72
CA GLU A 191 -5.67 -9.21 6.58
C GLU A 191 -7.07 -9.81 6.72
N ALA A 192 -7.68 -10.19 5.60
CA ALA A 192 -9.00 -10.81 5.55
C ALA A 192 -9.07 -12.11 6.38
N MET A 193 -8.04 -12.95 6.32
CA MET A 193 -7.93 -14.18 7.11
C MET A 193 -8.05 -13.91 8.61
N PHE A 194 -7.25 -13.00 9.15
CA PHE A 194 -7.29 -12.67 10.58
C PHE A 194 -8.61 -12.01 10.98
N VAL A 195 -9.15 -11.12 10.15
CA VAL A 195 -10.47 -10.51 10.38
C VAL A 195 -11.57 -11.58 10.38
N GLY A 196 -11.50 -12.57 9.50
CA GLY A 196 -12.42 -13.69 9.45
C GLY A 196 -12.39 -14.52 10.74
N ILE A 197 -11.20 -14.89 11.20
CA ILE A 197 -10.99 -15.61 12.47
C ILE A 197 -11.58 -14.83 13.64
N ALA A 198 -11.25 -13.54 13.74
CA ALA A 198 -11.73 -12.67 14.81
C ALA A 198 -13.27 -12.59 14.85
N ARG A 199 -13.90 -12.38 13.69
CA ARG A 199 -15.37 -12.34 13.56
C ARG A 199 -16.01 -13.67 14.00
N SER A 200 -15.45 -14.79 13.56
CA SER A 200 -16.01 -16.10 13.88
C SER A 200 -15.95 -16.41 15.37
N VAL A 201 -14.80 -16.14 16.00
CA VAL A 201 -14.59 -16.38 17.44
C VAL A 201 -15.50 -15.47 18.27
N LEU A 202 -15.61 -14.20 17.90
CA LEU A 202 -16.50 -13.27 18.60
C LEU A 202 -17.97 -13.70 18.46
N ALA A 203 -18.40 -14.13 17.27
CA ALA A 203 -19.75 -14.63 17.04
C ALA A 203 -20.04 -15.87 17.90
N ASP A 204 -19.12 -16.84 17.92
CA ASP A 204 -19.25 -18.06 18.73
C ASP A 204 -19.41 -17.76 20.22
N VAL A 205 -18.60 -16.85 20.76
CA VAL A 205 -18.66 -16.45 22.17
C VAL A 205 -19.99 -15.74 22.47
N ILE A 206 -20.40 -14.81 21.61
CA ILE A 206 -21.68 -14.10 21.75
C ILE A 206 -22.85 -15.07 21.76
N LEU A 207 -22.92 -15.98 20.80
CA LEU A 207 -24.03 -16.93 20.68
C LEU A 207 -24.11 -17.85 21.90
N LYS A 208 -22.97 -18.38 22.36
CA LYS A 208 -22.89 -19.19 23.59
C LYS A 208 -23.35 -18.43 24.83
N LEU A 209 -22.96 -17.16 24.97
CA LEU A 209 -23.40 -16.34 26.10
C LEU A 209 -24.88 -15.99 26.00
N ALA A 210 -25.40 -15.71 24.81
CA ALA A 210 -26.79 -15.35 24.55
C ALA A 210 -27.80 -16.48 24.82
N GLU A 211 -27.35 -17.74 24.87
CA GLU A 211 -28.17 -18.86 25.35
C GLU A 211 -28.62 -18.65 26.82
N ARG A 212 -27.75 -18.03 27.63
CA ARG A 212 -27.89 -17.87 29.09
C ARG A 212 -28.23 -16.44 29.49
N ILE A 213 -27.63 -15.45 28.84
CA ILE A 213 -27.79 -14.02 29.12
C ILE A 213 -28.79 -13.44 28.11
N ARG A 214 -29.97 -13.05 28.59
CA ARG A 214 -31.06 -12.54 27.74
C ARG A 214 -31.15 -11.01 27.71
N ARG A 215 -30.33 -10.31 28.50
CA ARG A 215 -30.26 -8.84 28.53
C ARG A 215 -29.02 -8.38 27.75
N LYS A 216 -29.19 -7.38 26.89
CA LYS A 216 -28.13 -6.89 26.00
C LYS A 216 -26.99 -6.27 26.81
N ASP A 217 -27.32 -5.39 27.75
CA ASP A 217 -26.30 -4.66 28.52
C ASP A 217 -25.46 -5.64 29.38
N GLU A 218 -26.09 -6.65 29.98
CA GLU A 218 -25.39 -7.70 30.75
C GLU A 218 -24.50 -8.58 29.85
N LEU A 219 -24.90 -8.82 28.60
CA LEU A 219 -24.09 -9.56 27.63
C LEU A 219 -22.85 -8.76 27.23
N ILE A 220 -23.01 -7.47 26.95
CA ILE A 220 -21.93 -6.55 26.59
C ILE A 220 -20.92 -6.44 27.74
N GLU A 221 -21.40 -6.17 28.96
CA GLU A 221 -20.55 -6.12 30.15
C GLU A 221 -19.74 -7.41 30.31
N LYS A 222 -20.38 -8.55 30.10
CA LYS A 222 -19.70 -9.84 30.21
C LYS A 222 -18.65 -10.08 29.12
N LEU A 223 -18.88 -9.60 27.90
CA LEU A 223 -17.92 -9.68 26.81
C LEU A 223 -16.70 -8.81 27.09
N LEU A 224 -16.91 -7.58 27.59
CA LEU A 224 -15.83 -6.66 27.96
C LEU A 224 -14.96 -7.23 29.09
N GLU A 225 -15.54 -7.92 30.07
CA GLU A 225 -14.78 -8.63 31.10
C GLU A 225 -13.88 -9.76 30.55
N MET A 226 -14.19 -10.26 29.36
CA MET A 226 -13.47 -11.35 28.69
C MET A 226 -12.44 -10.86 27.66
N GLU A 227 -12.29 -9.55 27.49
CA GLU A 227 -11.34 -8.96 26.57
C GLU A 227 -9.88 -9.13 27.07
N PRO A 228 -8.91 -9.46 26.19
CA PRO A 228 -9.09 -9.86 24.80
C PRO A 228 -9.55 -11.31 24.66
N LEU A 229 -10.38 -11.59 23.65
CA LEU A 229 -10.60 -12.97 23.23
C LEU A 229 -9.32 -13.48 22.57
N THR A 230 -8.78 -14.57 23.10
CA THR A 230 -7.52 -15.13 22.62
C THR A 230 -7.78 -16.43 21.86
N VAL A 231 -7.22 -16.52 20.66
CA VAL A 231 -7.26 -17.68 19.78
C VAL A 231 -5.84 -18.20 19.62
N GLU A 232 -5.57 -19.38 20.15
CA GLU A 232 -4.28 -20.04 20.01
C GLU A 232 -4.32 -20.99 18.80
N GLY A 233 -3.47 -20.71 17.82
CA GLY A 233 -3.15 -21.60 16.71
C GLY A 233 -1.89 -22.44 17.00
N GLU A 234 -1.45 -23.25 16.03
CA GLU A 234 -0.26 -24.08 16.21
C GLU A 234 1.04 -23.26 16.26
N ARG A 235 1.08 -22.09 15.61
CA ARG A 235 2.28 -21.22 15.54
C ARG A 235 1.98 -19.75 15.81
N GLU A 236 0.71 -19.41 15.99
CA GLU A 236 0.22 -18.05 16.05
C GLU A 236 -0.78 -17.88 17.19
N THR A 237 -0.86 -16.66 17.71
CA THR A 237 -1.87 -16.29 18.70
C THR A 237 -2.53 -15.01 18.23
N VAL A 238 -3.86 -15.05 18.09
CA VAL A 238 -4.66 -13.89 17.70
C VAL A 238 -5.37 -13.36 18.94
N HIS A 239 -5.13 -12.10 19.26
CA HIS A 239 -5.84 -11.37 20.30
C HIS A 239 -6.88 -10.46 19.66
N VAL A 240 -8.15 -10.65 20.01
CA VAL A 240 -9.27 -9.85 19.51
C VAL A 240 -9.70 -8.88 20.60
N TYR A 241 -9.48 -7.61 20.33
CA TYR A 241 -9.87 -6.48 21.16
C TYR A 241 -11.15 -5.85 20.60
N PHE A 242 -12.00 -5.33 21.47
CA PHE A 242 -13.26 -4.70 21.10
C PHE A 242 -13.76 -3.81 22.22
N ASP A 243 -14.37 -2.68 21.85
CA ASP A 243 -15.10 -1.82 22.77
C ASP A 243 -16.61 -2.09 22.73
N GLU A 244 -17.35 -1.38 23.58
CA GLU A 244 -18.81 -1.47 23.65
C GLU A 244 -19.49 -1.17 22.31
N GLU A 245 -19.04 -0.14 21.59
CA GLU A 245 -19.64 0.28 20.31
C GLU A 245 -19.42 -0.76 19.20
N ALA A 246 -18.24 -1.40 19.19
CA ALA A 246 -17.90 -2.50 18.31
C ALA A 246 -18.79 -3.72 18.59
N ILE A 247 -18.98 -4.10 19.87
CA ILE A 247 -19.90 -5.18 20.23
C ILE A 247 -21.33 -4.85 19.80
N GLU A 248 -21.82 -3.65 20.06
CA GLU A 248 -23.17 -3.24 19.67
C GLU A 248 -23.37 -3.31 18.15
N SER A 249 -22.38 -2.86 17.39
CA SER A 249 -22.40 -2.91 15.93
C SER A 249 -22.40 -4.35 15.44
N PHE A 250 -21.58 -5.20 16.06
CA PHE A 250 -21.50 -6.62 15.71
C PHE A 250 -22.79 -7.39 16.07
N LEU A 251 -23.46 -7.06 17.17
CA LEU A 251 -24.79 -7.62 17.48
C LEU A 251 -25.84 -7.25 16.42
N LYS A 252 -25.78 -6.04 15.86
CA LYS A 252 -26.65 -5.64 14.73
C LYS A 252 -26.33 -6.44 13.47
N GLU A 253 -25.05 -6.73 13.21
CA GLU A 253 -24.63 -7.60 12.11
C GLU A 253 -25.16 -9.03 12.29
N LEU A 254 -24.96 -9.64 13.45
CA LEU A 254 -25.49 -10.98 13.76
C LEU A 254 -27.01 -11.05 13.63
N GLN A 255 -27.72 -9.97 14.02
CA GLN A 255 -29.16 -9.87 13.80
C GLN A 255 -29.52 -9.77 12.31
N ALA A 256 -28.78 -9.00 11.52
CA ALA A 256 -29.02 -8.86 10.08
C ALA A 256 -28.78 -10.18 9.34
N LEU A 257 -27.80 -10.96 9.80
CA LEU A 257 -27.49 -12.31 9.30
C LEU A 257 -28.45 -13.38 9.84
N GLY A 258 -29.28 -13.06 10.83
CA GLY A 258 -30.30 -13.96 11.38
C GLY A 258 -29.81 -14.93 12.47
N TYR A 259 -28.58 -14.78 12.96
CA TYR A 259 -28.03 -15.61 14.05
C TYR A 259 -28.66 -15.31 15.41
N LEU A 260 -29.20 -14.10 15.59
CA LEU A 260 -29.88 -13.70 16.82
C LEU A 260 -30.94 -12.65 16.54
N LYS A 261 -31.77 -12.37 17.55
CA LYS A 261 -32.76 -11.30 17.53
C LYS A 261 -32.55 -10.37 18.72
N VAL A 262 -32.43 -9.07 18.47
CA VAL A 262 -32.41 -8.05 19.53
C VAL A 262 -33.66 -7.17 19.43
N LYS A 263 -34.32 -6.93 20.56
CA LYS A 263 -35.44 -5.96 20.65
C LYS A 263 -35.33 -5.18 21.95
N GLY A 264 -34.92 -3.91 21.86
CA GLY A 264 -34.57 -3.12 23.03
C GLY A 264 -33.42 -3.78 23.78
N ASN A 265 -33.57 -3.96 25.10
CA ASN A 265 -32.56 -4.63 25.94
C ASN A 265 -32.79 -6.14 26.08
N ARG A 266 -33.39 -6.81 25.09
CA ARG A 266 -33.62 -8.27 25.11
C ARG A 266 -33.01 -8.96 23.90
N ILE A 267 -32.36 -10.10 24.14
CA ILE A 267 -31.69 -10.93 23.14
C ILE A 267 -32.33 -12.33 23.09
N TRP A 268 -32.52 -12.83 21.87
CA TRP A 268 -32.87 -14.22 21.59
C TRP A 268 -31.87 -14.79 20.57
N ALA A 269 -30.95 -15.62 21.03
CA ALA A 269 -30.27 -16.63 20.22
C ALA A 269 -31.15 -17.89 20.17
#